data_AF-A0A0Q4BB62-F1
#
_entry.id   AF-A0A0Q4BB62-F1
#
_cell.length_a   1.000
_cell.length_b   1.000
_cell.length_c   1.000
_cell.angle_alpha   90.00
_cell.angle_beta   90.00
_cell.angle_gamma   90.00
#
_symmetry.space_group_name_H-M   'P 1'
#
loop_
_entity.id
_entity.type
_entity.pdbx_description
1 polymer ?
#
loop_
_entity_poly.entity_id
_entity_poly.type
_entity_poly.pdbx_seq_one_letter_code
_entity_poly.pdbx_strand_id
1 'polypeptide(L)'
;MPWTCSECGRTEYGDIGFCTRCGALKADGIEHPVCKNCGSVLAEGTTYCGNCSRPVNAYGATDDRRHFLALIFAVVPGMFDIFGLGHIFLGKWIRGLALALSSMALMYLKGMYIDNLEYLKWLAVVSVVIYTVQFLDLMFSRGLREKV
;
A
#
# COMPACT_ATOMS: atom_id res chain seq x y z
N MET A 1 12.70 27.51 10.08
CA MET A 1 12.12 27.35 8.73
C MET A 1 10.91 26.44 8.83
N PRO A 2 9.77 26.78 8.19
CA PRO A 2 8.61 25.89 8.17
C PRO A 2 8.91 24.65 7.33
N TRP A 3 8.43 23.48 7.76
CA TRP A 3 8.57 22.22 7.02
C TRP A 3 7.20 21.54 6.88
N THR A 4 7.00 20.79 5.80
CA THR A 4 5.73 20.10 5.52
C THR A 4 5.87 18.62 5.84
N CYS A 5 4.96 18.10 6.64
CA CYS A 5 4.92 16.70 7.01
C CYS A 5 4.58 15.82 5.79
N SER A 6 5.45 14.85 5.49
CA SER A 6 5.29 13.88 4.39
C SER A 6 4.07 12.97 4.54
N GLU A 7 3.68 12.67 5.78
CA GLU A 7 2.57 11.76 6.08
C GLU A 7 1.19 12.43 5.99
N CYS A 8 1.06 13.67 6.48
CA CYS A 8 -0.25 14.32 6.61
C CYS A 8 -0.41 15.65 5.86
N GLY A 9 0.65 16.13 5.20
CA GLY A 9 0.66 17.37 4.42
C GLY A 9 0.50 18.66 5.24
N ARG A 10 0.54 18.60 6.57
CA ARG A 10 0.50 19.79 7.44
C ARG A 10 1.87 20.47 7.47
N THR A 11 1.87 21.80 7.40
CA THR A 11 3.07 22.62 7.62
C THR A 11 3.25 22.91 9.10
N GLU A 12 4.40 22.55 9.64
CA GLU A 12 4.80 22.82 11.03
C GLU A 12 5.79 23.99 11.08
N TYR A 13 5.81 24.70 12.21
CA TYR A 13 6.64 25.89 12.41
C TYR A 13 7.61 25.67 13.58
N GLY A 14 8.88 26.03 13.39
CA GLY A 14 9.93 25.89 14.41
C GLY A 14 10.82 24.67 14.20
N ASP A 15 11.72 24.42 15.16
CA ASP A 15 12.66 23.30 15.13
C ASP A 15 12.16 22.12 15.99
N ILE A 16 10.87 21.84 15.89
CA ILE A 16 10.26 20.67 16.51
C ILE A 16 10.54 19.46 15.61
N GLY A 17 11.13 18.42 16.19
CA GLY A 17 11.53 17.19 15.49
C GLY A 17 10.37 16.26 15.12
N PHE A 18 9.12 16.66 15.35
CA PHE A 18 7.93 15.85 15.09
C PHE A 18 6.69 16.69 14.76
N CYS A 19 5.76 16.11 14.01
CA CYS A 19 4.49 16.71 13.60
C CYS A 19 3.48 16.68 14.76
N THR A 20 2.92 17.83 15.09
CA THR A 20 1.96 17.98 16.20
C THR A 20 0.60 17.35 15.93
N ARG A 21 0.26 17.05 14.67
CA ARG A 21 -1.02 16.43 14.28
C ARG A 21 -0.98 14.91 14.29
N CYS A 22 0.04 14.33 13.66
CA CYS A 22 0.11 12.89 13.39
C CYS A 22 1.27 12.19 14.11
N GLY A 23 2.17 12.94 14.76
CA GLY A 23 3.32 12.40 15.48
C GLY A 23 4.51 12.00 14.59
N ALA A 24 4.44 12.19 13.27
CA ALA A 24 5.53 11.84 12.36
C ALA A 24 6.79 12.69 12.60
N LEU A 25 7.98 12.07 12.62
CA LEU A 25 9.25 12.77 12.81
C LEU A 25 9.60 13.65 11.60
N LYS A 26 10.34 14.74 11.84
CA LYS A 26 10.87 15.64 10.81
C LYS A 26 11.93 14.88 10.01
N ALA A 27 11.79 14.86 8.68
CA ALA A 27 12.74 14.20 7.80
C ALA A 27 13.96 15.10 7.58
N ASP A 28 15.15 14.60 7.91
CA ASP A 28 16.42 15.34 7.78
C ASP A 28 17.00 15.27 6.36
N GLY A 29 16.20 14.84 5.38
CA GLY A 29 16.60 14.65 3.99
C GLY A 29 17.41 13.38 3.73
N ILE A 30 17.70 12.58 4.75
CA ILE A 30 18.25 11.23 4.62
C ILE A 30 17.34 10.27 5.36
N GLU A 31 16.70 9.37 4.63
CA GLU A 31 15.89 8.32 5.24
C GLU A 31 16.79 7.35 5.99
N HIS A 32 16.78 7.44 7.31
CA HIS A 32 17.47 6.48 8.14
C HIS A 32 16.49 5.37 8.53
N PRO A 33 16.79 4.10 8.20
CA PRO A 33 15.89 3.00 8.55
C PRO A 33 15.70 2.96 10.07
N VAL A 34 14.45 3.02 10.55
CA VAL A 34 14.16 3.00 11.98
C VAL A 34 13.88 1.57 12.44
N CYS A 35 14.46 1.17 13.58
CA CYS A 35 14.19 -0.13 14.16
C CYS A 35 12.73 -0.22 14.65
N LYS A 36 11.92 -1.10 14.05
CA LYS A 36 10.52 -1.33 14.45
C LYS A 36 10.33 -1.91 15.86
N ASN A 37 11.40 -2.37 16.51
CA ASN A 37 11.33 -2.99 17.84
C ASN A 37 11.61 -1.98 18.97
N CYS A 38 12.63 -1.15 18.82
CA CYS A 38 13.04 -0.19 19.85
C CYS A 38 12.91 1.27 19.42
N GLY A 39 12.51 1.54 18.18
CA GLY A 39 12.37 2.89 17.63
C GLY A 39 13.69 3.62 17.37
N SER A 40 14.85 2.95 17.53
CA SER A 40 16.14 3.61 17.30
C SER A 40 16.42 3.75 15.81
N VAL A 41 16.91 4.92 15.41
CA VAL A 41 17.44 5.19 14.07
C VAL A 41 18.64 4.28 13.79
N LEU A 42 18.63 3.56 12.68
CA LEU A 42 19.72 2.68 12.25
C LEU A 42 20.62 3.44 11.28
N ALA A 43 21.93 3.29 11.45
CA ALA A 43 22.91 3.84 10.52
C ALA A 43 22.93 3.03 9.21
N GLU A 44 23.21 3.70 8.10
CA GLU A 44 23.32 3.09 6.78
C GLU A 44 24.35 1.95 6.77
N GLY A 45 23.99 0.81 6.17
CA GLY A 45 24.88 -0.36 6.08
C GLY A 45 25.02 -1.17 7.37
N THR A 46 24.30 -0.85 8.45
CA THR A 46 24.38 -1.65 9.69
C THR A 46 23.62 -2.98 9.55
N THR A 47 24.31 -4.08 9.82
CA THR A 47 23.71 -5.43 9.82
C THR A 47 22.93 -5.72 11.11
N TYR A 48 23.14 -4.92 12.16
CA TYR A 48 22.53 -5.09 13.48
C TYR A 48 22.18 -3.74 14.13
N CYS A 49 21.05 -3.72 14.82
CA CYS A 49 20.58 -2.60 15.62
C CYS A 49 21.47 -2.41 16.86
N GLY A 50 22.17 -1.27 16.97
CA GLY A 50 23.07 -0.99 18.10
C GLY A 50 22.37 -0.94 19.47
N ASN A 51 21.08 -0.61 19.51
CA ASN A 51 20.32 -0.51 20.77
C ASN A 51 19.67 -1.84 21.19
N CYS A 52 19.31 -2.69 20.22
CA CYS A 52 18.51 -3.89 20.45
C CYS A 52 19.20 -5.19 20.04
N SER A 53 20.41 -5.10 19.48
CA SER A 53 21.27 -6.22 19.05
C SER A 53 20.61 -7.22 18.09
N ARG A 54 19.60 -6.79 17.33
CA ARG A 54 18.89 -7.63 16.36
C ARG A 54 19.30 -7.32 14.92
N PRO A 55 19.29 -8.33 14.02
CA PRO A 55 19.71 -8.13 12.64
C PRO A 55 18.73 -7.23 11.87
N VAL A 56 19.27 -6.26 11.13
CA VAL A 56 18.51 -5.26 10.35
C VAL A 56 17.92 -5.87 9.08
N ASN A 57 18.62 -6.83 8.48
CA ASN A 57 18.24 -7.52 7.23
C ASN A 57 16.89 -8.26 7.31
N ALA A 58 16.42 -8.58 8.52
CA ALA A 58 15.10 -9.16 8.73
C ALA A 58 13.95 -8.19 8.42
N TYR A 59 14.19 -6.89 8.41
CA TYR A 59 13.13 -5.87 8.35
C TYR A 59 12.90 -5.29 6.95
N GLY A 60 13.91 -5.19 6.09
CA GLY A 60 13.74 -4.80 4.68
C GLY A 60 13.18 -5.94 3.82
N ALA A 61 13.69 -7.17 3.99
CA ALA A 61 13.25 -8.34 3.25
C ALA A 61 11.78 -8.75 3.54
N THR A 62 11.24 -8.36 4.69
CA THR A 62 9.85 -8.66 5.06
C THR A 62 8.84 -7.71 4.42
N ASP A 63 9.22 -6.46 4.12
CA ASP A 63 8.35 -5.51 3.43
C ASP A 63 8.20 -5.84 1.94
N ASP A 64 9.31 -6.18 1.27
CA ASP A 64 9.31 -6.65 -0.11
C ASP A 64 8.49 -7.94 -0.28
N ARG A 65 8.64 -8.89 0.65
CA ARG A 65 7.85 -10.13 0.64
C ARG A 65 6.36 -9.85 0.82
N ARG A 66 5.97 -8.90 1.69
CA ARG A 66 4.56 -8.52 1.89
C ARG A 66 3.97 -7.86 0.65
N HIS A 67 4.74 -7.02 -0.05
CA HIS A 67 4.33 -6.44 -1.33
C HIS A 67 4.15 -7.47 -2.43
N PHE A 68 5.11 -8.37 -2.55
CA PHE A 68 5.03 -9.46 -3.51
C PHE A 68 3.82 -10.35 -3.26
N LEU A 69 3.56 -10.68 -1.99
CA LEU A 69 2.33 -11.40 -1.60
C LEU A 69 1.07 -10.59 -1.92
N ALA A 70 1.06 -9.28 -1.68
CA ALA A 70 -0.07 -8.42 -2.02
C ALA A 70 -0.35 -8.39 -3.54
N LEU A 71 0.69 -8.41 -4.39
CA LEU A 71 0.56 -8.54 -5.84
C LEU A 71 -0.05 -9.90 -6.22
N ILE A 72 0.41 -10.99 -5.61
CA ILE A 72 -0.18 -12.33 -5.84
C ILE A 72 -1.66 -12.33 -5.45
N PHE A 73 -2.00 -11.79 -4.28
CA PHE A 73 -3.40 -11.65 -3.82
C PHE A 73 -4.23 -10.68 -4.65
N ALA A 74 -3.62 -9.79 -5.42
CA ALA A 74 -4.33 -8.95 -6.37
C ALA A 74 -4.55 -9.67 -7.72
N VAL A 75 -3.56 -10.42 -8.19
CA VAL A 75 -3.56 -11.07 -9.51
C VAL A 75 -4.41 -12.33 -9.52
N VAL A 76 -4.14 -13.27 -8.60
CA VAL A 76 -4.76 -14.61 -8.62
C VAL A 76 -6.26 -14.53 -8.31
N PRO A 77 -6.71 -13.89 -7.22
CA PRO A 77 -8.13 -13.72 -6.94
C PRO A 77 -8.81 -12.73 -7.89
N GLY A 78 -8.09 -11.69 -8.35
CA GLY A 78 -8.61 -10.70 -9.27
C GLY A 78 -9.02 -11.30 -10.63
N MET A 79 -8.36 -12.39 -11.06
CA MET A 79 -8.78 -13.15 -12.24
C MET A 79 -10.18 -13.78 -12.11
N PHE A 80 -10.66 -13.98 -10.88
CA PHE A 80 -11.98 -14.50 -10.56
C PHE A 80 -12.96 -13.39 -10.13
N ASP A 81 -12.73 -12.15 -10.55
CA ASP A 81 -13.48 -10.96 -10.13
C ASP A 81 -13.45 -10.69 -8.61
N ILE A 82 -12.49 -11.26 -7.86
CA ILE A 82 -12.32 -10.96 -6.43
C ILE A 82 -11.29 -9.84 -6.28
N PHE A 83 -11.77 -8.61 -6.36
CA PHE A 83 -10.95 -7.39 -6.30
C PHE A 83 -10.72 -6.91 -4.85
N GLY A 84 -9.66 -6.12 -4.64
CA GLY A 84 -9.38 -5.41 -3.39
C GLY A 84 -8.55 -6.16 -2.32
N LEU A 85 -8.34 -7.47 -2.44
CA LEU A 85 -7.60 -8.27 -1.45
C LEU A 85 -6.15 -7.80 -1.23
N GLY A 86 -5.45 -7.40 -2.30
CA GLY A 86 -4.08 -6.89 -2.21
C GLY A 86 -3.98 -5.59 -1.38
N HIS A 87 -4.93 -4.66 -1.54
CA HIS A 87 -4.95 -3.40 -0.78
C HIS A 87 -5.32 -3.60 0.69
N ILE A 88 -6.23 -4.54 0.99
CA ILE A 88 -6.58 -4.92 2.37
C ILE A 88 -5.35 -5.50 3.07
N PHE A 89 -4.59 -6.37 2.40
CA PHE A 89 -3.38 -6.97 2.94
C PHE A 89 -2.28 -5.94 3.28
N LEU A 90 -2.20 -4.85 2.50
CA LEU A 90 -1.29 -3.72 2.74
C LEU A 90 -1.85 -2.69 3.76
N GLY A 91 -3.01 -2.93 4.36
CA GLY A 91 -3.64 -2.03 5.33
C GLY A 91 -4.37 -0.82 4.72
N LYS A 92 -4.52 -0.76 3.40
CA LYS A 92 -5.23 0.32 2.68
C LYS A 92 -6.73 0.04 2.61
N TRP A 93 -7.40 0.08 3.75
CA TRP A 93 -8.81 -0.31 3.94
C TRP A 93 -9.79 0.37 2.98
N ILE A 94 -9.70 1.68 2.78
CA ILE A 94 -10.65 2.43 1.94
C ILE A 94 -10.59 1.96 0.48
N ARG A 95 -9.38 1.84 -0.09
CA ARG A 95 -9.20 1.39 -1.48
C ARG A 95 -9.56 -0.08 -1.65
N GLY A 96 -9.19 -0.91 -0.68
CA GLY A 96 -9.54 -2.33 -0.66
C GLY A 96 -11.05 -2.57 -0.61
N LEU A 97 -11.77 -1.86 0.27
CA LEU A 97 -13.22 -1.96 0.39
C LEU A 97 -13.95 -1.43 -0.84
N ALA A 98 -13.50 -0.33 -1.43
CA ALA A 98 -14.09 0.20 -2.66
C ALA A 98 -14.02 -0.83 -3.81
N LEU A 99 -12.87 -1.50 -3.97
CA LEU A 99 -12.69 -2.55 -4.96
C LEU A 99 -13.51 -3.80 -4.64
N ALA A 100 -13.60 -4.21 -3.38
CA ALA A 100 -14.45 -5.33 -2.96
C ALA A 100 -15.94 -5.08 -3.24
N LEU A 101 -16.42 -3.86 -2.99
CA LEU A 101 -17.80 -3.46 -3.32
C LEU A 101 -18.03 -3.46 -4.84
N SER A 102 -17.05 -3.02 -5.63
CA SER A 102 -17.13 -3.09 -7.09
C SER A 102 -17.22 -4.54 -7.61
N SER A 103 -16.48 -5.47 -6.99
CA SER A 103 -16.56 -6.91 -7.25
C SER A 103 -17.96 -7.45 -6.95
N MET A 104 -18.51 -7.14 -5.77
CA MET A 104 -19.84 -7.56 -5.38
C MET A 104 -20.92 -7.03 -6.33
N ALA A 105 -20.81 -5.78 -6.75
CA ALA A 105 -21.71 -5.17 -7.73
C ALA A 105 -21.64 -5.88 -9.09
N LEU A 106 -20.44 -6.17 -9.60
CA LEU A 106 -20.26 -6.90 -10.85
C LEU A 106 -20.84 -8.31 -10.78
N MET A 107 -20.62 -9.03 -9.67
CA MET A 107 -21.18 -10.37 -9.46
C MET A 107 -22.72 -10.33 -9.47
N TYR A 108 -23.32 -9.36 -8.77
CA TYR A 108 -24.77 -9.17 -8.74
C TYR A 108 -25.34 -8.85 -10.12
N LEU A 109 -24.70 -7.93 -10.86
CA LEU A 109 -25.13 -7.56 -12.22
C LEU A 109 -24.99 -8.73 -13.20
N LYS A 110 -23.90 -9.50 -13.14
CA LYS A 110 -23.74 -10.71 -13.97
C LYS A 110 -24.86 -11.72 -13.71
N GLY A 111 -25.25 -11.91 -12.46
CA GLY A 111 -26.36 -12.79 -12.09
C GLY A 111 -27.71 -12.31 -12.61
N MET A 112 -27.99 -11.00 -12.55
CA MET A 112 -29.24 -10.42 -13.03
C MET A 112 -29.40 -10.52 -14.55
N TYR A 113 -28.30 -10.37 -15.30
CA TYR A 113 -28.31 -10.30 -16.76
C TYR A 113 -27.77 -11.56 -17.44
N ILE A 114 -27.97 -12.74 -16.82
CA ILE A 114 -27.37 -14.00 -17.29
C ILE A 114 -27.79 -14.38 -18.72
N ASP A 115 -29.00 -14.02 -19.13
CA ASP A 115 -29.54 -14.34 -20.45
C ASP A 115 -29.11 -13.34 -21.55
N ASN A 116 -28.58 -12.17 -21.15
CA ASN A 116 -28.21 -11.10 -22.07
C ASN A 116 -26.72 -11.13 -22.38
N LEU A 117 -26.34 -11.91 -23.41
CA LEU A 117 -24.94 -12.13 -23.78
C LEU A 117 -24.19 -10.82 -24.13
N GLU A 118 -24.85 -9.86 -24.78
CA GLU A 118 -24.23 -8.56 -25.08
C GLU A 118 -23.87 -7.79 -23.79
N TYR A 119 -24.76 -7.80 -22.80
CA TYR A 119 -24.53 -7.12 -21.53
C TYR A 119 -23.41 -7.79 -20.73
N LEU A 120 -23.38 -9.13 -20.71
CA LEU A 120 -22.29 -9.90 -20.11
C LEU A 120 -20.91 -9.56 -20.70
N LYS A 121 -20.82 -9.34 -22.02
CA LYS A 121 -19.57 -8.90 -22.67
C LYS A 121 -19.12 -7.53 -22.16
N TRP A 122 -20.04 -6.57 -22.06
CA TRP A 122 -19.71 -5.25 -21.51
C TRP A 122 -19.29 -5.30 -20.04
N LEU A 123 -19.96 -6.10 -19.20
CA LEU A 123 -19.56 -6.31 -17.81
C LEU A 123 -18.15 -6.94 -17.71
N ALA A 124 -17.79 -7.86 -18.62
CA ALA A 124 -16.45 -8.43 -18.67
C ALA A 124 -15.38 -7.38 -19.06
N VAL A 125 -15.68 -6.47 -19.99
CA VAL A 125 -14.78 -5.35 -20.31
C VAL A 125 -14.57 -4.47 -19.08
N VAL A 126 -15.65 -4.14 -18.36
CA VAL A 126 -15.55 -3.35 -17.11
C VAL A 126 -14.70 -4.06 -16.07
N SER A 127 -14.85 -5.39 -15.92
CA SER A 127 -14.06 -6.13 -14.94
C SER A 127 -12.57 -6.18 -15.29
N VAL A 128 -12.22 -6.31 -16.58
CA VAL A 128 -10.83 -6.19 -17.04
C VAL A 128 -10.26 -4.80 -16.77
N VAL A 129 -11.04 -3.73 -17.00
CA VAL A 129 -10.60 -2.37 -16.69
C VAL A 129 -10.33 -2.22 -15.19
N ILE A 130 -11.24 -2.67 -14.32
CA ILE A 130 -11.04 -2.62 -12.86
C ILE A 130 -9.79 -3.41 -12.45
N TYR A 131 -9.59 -4.60 -13.01
CA TYR A 131 -8.42 -5.43 -12.77
C TYR A 131 -7.11 -4.71 -13.12
N THR A 132 -7.05 -4.10 -14.30
CA THR A 132 -5.84 -3.35 -14.73
C THR A 132 -5.57 -2.14 -13.86
N VAL A 133 -6.60 -1.37 -13.49
CA VAL A 133 -6.47 -0.21 -12.60
C VAL A 133 -5.99 -0.64 -11.22
N GLN A 134 -6.54 -1.72 -10.65
CA GLN A 134 -6.09 -2.28 -9.37
C GLN A 134 -4.60 -2.66 -9.43
N PHE A 135 -4.18 -3.35 -10.48
CA PHE A 135 -2.80 -3.79 -10.64
C PHE A 135 -1.84 -2.59 -10.76
N LEU A 136 -2.19 -1.60 -11.57
CA LEU A 136 -1.41 -0.37 -11.73
C LEU A 136 -1.32 0.43 -10.42
N ASP A 137 -2.42 0.61 -9.67
CA ASP A 137 -2.38 1.31 -8.38
C ASP A 137 -1.45 0.60 -7.38
N LEU A 138 -1.44 -0.74 -7.40
CA LEU A 138 -0.55 -1.53 -6.53
C LEU A 138 0.92 -1.35 -6.93
N MET A 139 1.22 -1.37 -8.24
CA MET A 139 2.58 -1.11 -8.75
C MET A 139 3.06 0.32 -8.46
N PHE A 140 2.25 1.34 -8.74
CA PHE A 140 2.62 2.73 -8.45
C PHE A 140 2.77 3.00 -6.96
N SER A 141 2.00 2.30 -6.13
CA SER A 141 2.16 2.39 -4.68
C SER A 141 3.46 1.78 -4.14
N ARG A 142 4.15 0.97 -4.95
CA ARG A 142 5.51 0.50 -4.67
C ARG A 142 6.54 1.51 -5.17
N GLY A 143 6.39 2.04 -6.38
CA GLY A 143 7.31 3.03 -6.95
C GLY A 143 7.36 4.37 -6.18
N LEU A 144 6.29 4.74 -5.47
CA LEU A 144 6.30 5.88 -4.54
C LEU A 144 7.01 5.58 -3.20
N ARG A 145 7.16 4.31 -2.83
CA ARG A 145 7.89 3.86 -1.63
C ARG A 145 9.38 3.63 -1.87
N GLU A 146 9.80 3.48 -3.12
CA GLU A 146 11.22 3.36 -3.50
C GLU A 146 11.88 4.74 -3.74
N LYS A 147 11.09 5.82 -3.78
CA LYS A 147 11.57 7.22 -3.96
C LYS A 147 11.54 8.06 -2.68
N VAL A 148 10.98 7.48 -1.63
CA VAL A 148 10.98 7.97 -0.25
C VAL A 148 12.08 7.13 0.40
#